data_AF-A0A538FJP2-F1
#
_entry.id   AF-A0A538FJP2-F1
#
_cell.length_a   1.000
_cell.length_b   1.000
_cell.length_c   1.000
_cell.angle_alpha   90.00
_cell.angle_beta   90.00
_cell.angle_gamma   90.00
#
_symmetry.space_group_name_H-M   'P 1'
#
loop_
_entity.id
_entity.type
_entity.pdbx_description
1 polymer ?
#
loop_
_entity_poly.entity_id
_entity_poly.type
_entity_poly.pdbx_seq_one_letter_code
_entity_poly.pdbx_strand_id
1 'polypeptide(L)'
;MIVRFAALLVVWLGALAFPAVALAHDQPETKQSRWVMADWMMDTFFIFSGLAVVAFLAAWKAGHFQELDRMGGIPLLVQEEDYYTPEWAFDEEEWADGDS
;
A
#
# COMPACT_ATOMS: atom_id res chain seq x y z
N MET A 1 2.79 -18.79 -33.95
CA MET A 1 2.02 -18.00 -32.97
C MET A 1 2.43 -18.32 -31.52
N ILE A 2 2.41 -19.59 -31.11
CA ILE A 2 2.75 -20.07 -29.75
C ILE A 2 4.16 -19.65 -29.30
N VAL A 3 5.17 -19.76 -30.16
CA VAL A 3 6.56 -19.40 -29.83
C VAL A 3 6.73 -17.91 -29.51
N ARG A 4 5.96 -17.03 -30.19
CA ARG A 4 5.99 -15.59 -29.91
C ARG A 4 5.34 -15.26 -28.57
N PHE A 5 4.24 -15.92 -28.22
CA PHE A 5 3.61 -15.76 -26.91
C PHE A 5 4.49 -16.28 -25.77
N ALA A 6 5.16 -17.42 -25.96
CA ALA A 6 6.11 -17.94 -24.99
C ALA A 6 7.29 -16.98 -24.78
N ALA A 7 7.86 -16.43 -25.86
CA ALA A 7 8.93 -15.44 -25.77
C ALA A 7 8.50 -14.16 -25.04
N LEU A 8 7.31 -13.64 -25.35
CA LEU A 8 6.75 -12.47 -24.66
C LEU A 8 6.53 -12.74 -23.17
N LEU A 9 6.02 -13.92 -22.81
CA LEU A 9 5.80 -14.31 -21.43
C LEU A 9 7.11 -14.44 -20.66
N VAL A 10 8.15 -15.01 -21.27
CA VAL A 10 9.50 -15.08 -20.66
C VAL A 10 10.10 -13.68 -20.45
N VAL A 11 9.98 -12.78 -21.43
CA VAL A 11 10.43 -11.39 -21.29
C VAL A 11 9.67 -10.68 -20.17
N TRP A 12 8.36 -10.91 -20.09
CA TRP A 12 7.50 -10.29 -19.09
C TRP A 12 7.83 -10.79 -17.67
N LEU A 13 8.03 -12.10 -17.51
CA LEU A 13 8.47 -12.69 -16.24
C LEU A 13 9.88 -12.24 -15.85
N GLY A 14 10.80 -12.13 -16.81
CA GLY A 14 12.15 -11.62 -16.57
C GLY A 14 12.14 -10.15 -16.11
N ALA A 15 11.29 -9.31 -16.71
CA ALA A 15 11.14 -7.92 -16.31
C ALA A 15 10.55 -7.78 -14.90
N LEU A 16 9.66 -8.68 -14.48
CA LEU A 16 9.10 -8.72 -13.12
C LEU A 16 10.09 -9.23 -12.07
N ALA A 17 10.99 -10.13 -12.44
CA ALA A 17 12.01 -10.67 -11.54
C ALA A 17 13.22 -9.74 -11.38
N PHE A 18 13.47 -8.84 -12.34
CA PHE A 18 14.62 -7.94 -12.33
C PHE A 18 14.69 -7.02 -11.09
N PRO A 19 13.59 -6.39 -10.62
CA PRO A 19 13.61 -5.57 -9.41
C PRO A 19 13.87 -6.38 -8.13
N ALA A 20 13.53 -7.67 -8.11
CA ALA A 20 13.79 -8.53 -6.94
C ALA A 20 15.29 -8.81 -6.74
N VAL A 21 16.12 -8.61 -7.77
CA VAL A 21 17.58 -8.70 -7.69
C VAL A 21 18.21 -7.40 -7.18
N ALA A 22 17.45 -6.29 -7.16
CA ALA A 22 17.87 -5.07 -6.48
C ALA A 22 17.75 -5.27 -4.96
N LEU A 23 18.76 -5.91 -4.37
CA LEU A 23 18.97 -6.01 -2.93
C LEU A 23 19.22 -4.60 -2.36
N ALA A 24 18.15 -3.82 -2.19
CA ALA A 24 18.17 -2.43 -1.78
C ALA A 24 18.39 -2.22 -0.27
N HIS A 25 18.98 -3.20 0.43
CA HIS A 25 19.19 -3.08 1.87
C HIS A 25 20.52 -2.40 2.25
N ASP A 26 21.44 -2.24 1.30
CA ASP A 26 22.69 -1.51 1.53
C ASP A 26 22.48 0.00 1.32
N GLN A 27 22.76 0.79 2.36
CA GLN A 27 22.69 2.24 2.25
C GLN A 27 23.77 2.77 1.28
N PRO A 28 23.50 3.86 0.56
CA PRO A 28 24.49 4.47 -0.35
C PRO A 28 25.71 4.98 0.43
N GLU A 29 26.89 4.41 0.16
CA GLU A 29 28.14 4.76 0.86
C GLU A 29 28.73 6.12 0.47
N THR A 30 28.43 6.62 -0.74
CA THR A 30 29.01 7.85 -1.28
C THR A 30 27.96 8.93 -1.52
N LYS A 31 28.40 10.19 -1.66
CA LYS A 31 27.49 11.29 -2.01
C LYS A 31 26.83 11.09 -3.37
N GLN A 32 27.51 10.49 -4.33
CA GLN A 32 27.00 10.23 -5.67
C GLN A 32 25.96 9.11 -5.68
N SER A 33 26.20 8.00 -4.94
CA SER A 33 25.25 6.89 -4.84
C SER A 33 23.92 7.29 -4.19
N ARG A 34 23.90 8.32 -3.33
CA ARG A 34 22.66 8.88 -2.78
C ARG A 34 21.75 9.50 -3.84
N TRP A 35 22.32 10.18 -4.82
CA TRP A 35 21.54 10.77 -5.91
C TRP A 35 20.98 9.70 -6.83
N VAL A 36 21.77 8.66 -7.13
CA VAL A 36 21.30 7.50 -7.90
C VAL A 36 20.15 6.78 -7.18
N MET A 37 20.25 6.59 -5.85
CA MET A 37 19.17 6.02 -5.05
C MET A 37 17.91 6.90 -5.08
N ALA A 38 18.07 8.21 -4.91
CA ALA A 38 16.95 9.15 -4.93
C ALA A 38 16.23 9.17 -6.29
N ASP A 39 16.98 9.19 -7.39
CA ASP A 39 16.43 9.13 -8.75
C ASP A 39 15.66 7.82 -8.95
N TRP A 40 16.23 6.69 -8.50
CA TRP A 40 15.58 5.38 -8.61
C TRP A 40 14.30 5.27 -7.78
N MET A 41 14.30 5.81 -6.55
CA MET A 41 13.10 5.90 -5.71
C MET A 41 12.02 6.79 -6.35
N MET A 42 12.42 7.91 -6.95
CA MET A 42 11.51 8.82 -7.63
C MET A 42 10.89 8.16 -8.87
N ASP A 43 11.70 7.55 -9.72
CA ASP A 43 11.24 6.86 -10.93
C ASP A 43 10.29 5.71 -10.59
N THR A 44 10.66 4.87 -9.62
CA THR A 44 9.80 3.76 -9.18
C THR A 44 8.49 4.26 -8.57
N PHE A 45 8.51 5.30 -7.75
CA PHE A 45 7.31 5.92 -7.21
C PHE A 45 6.36 6.39 -8.33
N PHE A 46 6.88 7.10 -9.35
CA PHE A 46 6.05 7.59 -10.46
C PHE A 46 5.54 6.47 -11.36
N ILE A 47 6.33 5.42 -11.59
CA ILE A 47 5.89 4.25 -12.37
C ILE A 47 4.76 3.53 -11.63
N PHE A 48 4.93 3.22 -10.34
CA PHE A 48 3.91 2.50 -9.57
C PHE A 48 2.66 3.34 -9.33
N SER A 49 2.79 4.63 -9.00
CA SER A 49 1.64 5.51 -8.86
C SER A 49 0.89 5.68 -10.18
N GLY A 50 1.59 5.82 -11.30
CA GLY A 50 0.98 5.87 -12.64
C GLY A 50 0.20 4.60 -12.97
N LEU A 51 0.80 3.42 -12.76
CA LEU A 51 0.11 2.14 -12.96
C LEU A 51 -1.08 1.96 -12.01
N ALA A 52 -0.95 2.39 -10.76
CA ALA A 52 -2.03 2.34 -9.78
C ALA A 52 -3.21 3.24 -10.20
N VAL A 53 -2.94 4.45 -10.73
CA VAL A 53 -3.99 5.33 -11.26
C VAL A 53 -4.69 4.68 -12.45
N VAL A 54 -3.95 4.06 -13.38
CA VAL A 54 -4.55 3.35 -14.52
C VAL A 54 -5.44 2.18 -14.04
N ALA A 55 -4.95 1.39 -13.09
CA ALA A 55 -5.73 0.29 -12.50
C ALA A 55 -6.98 0.81 -11.77
N PHE A 56 -6.84 1.89 -11.01
CA PHE A 56 -7.94 2.56 -10.33
C PHE A 56 -9.01 3.05 -11.32
N LEU A 57 -8.63 3.69 -12.42
CA LEU A 57 -9.57 4.14 -13.45
C LEU A 57 -10.28 2.97 -14.14
N ALA A 58 -9.55 1.88 -14.42
CA ALA A 58 -10.15 0.66 -14.96
C ALA A 58 -11.17 0.07 -13.98
N ALA A 59 -10.82 0.00 -12.69
CA ALA A 59 -11.69 -0.52 -11.65
C ALA A 59 -12.93 0.36 -11.41
N TRP A 60 -12.75 1.68 -11.44
CA TRP A 60 -13.84 2.65 -11.38
C TRP A 60 -14.80 2.42 -12.53
N LYS A 61 -14.28 2.39 -13.77
CA LYS A 61 -15.13 2.19 -14.95
C LYS A 61 -15.88 0.86 -14.91
N ALA A 62 -15.29 -0.18 -14.33
CA ALA A 62 -15.92 -1.48 -14.13
C ALA A 62 -16.96 -1.50 -12.98
N GLY A 63 -17.10 -0.41 -12.21
CA GLY A 63 -18.08 -0.30 -11.13
C GLY A 63 -17.64 -0.94 -9.81
N HIS A 64 -16.38 -1.33 -9.66
CA HIS A 64 -15.88 -1.98 -8.43
C HIS A 64 -15.98 -1.11 -7.17
N PHE A 65 -16.18 0.21 -7.32
CA PHE A 65 -16.31 1.15 -6.20
C PHE A 65 -17.77 1.46 -5.80
N GLN A 66 -18.78 0.84 -6.42
CA GLN A 66 -20.19 1.13 -6.13
C GLN A 66 -20.65 0.67 -4.74
N GLU A 67 -19.98 -0.32 -4.13
CA GLU A 67 -20.31 -0.84 -2.79
C GLU A 67 -19.30 -0.42 -1.71
N LEU A 68 -18.45 0.59 -1.95
CA LEU A 68 -17.43 1.00 -0.97
C LEU A 68 -18.03 1.39 0.38
N ASP A 69 -19.15 2.11 0.40
CA ASP A 69 -19.83 2.49 1.64
C ASP A 69 -20.36 1.27 2.41
N ARG A 70 -20.78 0.23 1.69
CA ARG A 70 -21.26 -1.02 2.30
C ARG A 70 -20.10 -1.86 2.86
N MET A 71 -18.96 -1.86 2.18
CA MET A 71 -17.77 -2.64 2.57
C MET A 71 -16.92 -1.92 3.64
N GLY A 72 -16.89 -0.59 3.63
CA GLY A 72 -16.22 0.24 4.64
C GLY A 72 -16.98 0.31 5.97
N GLY A 73 -18.25 -0.11 5.98
CA GLY A 73 -19.07 -0.25 7.19
C GLY A 73 -18.78 -1.52 7.99
N ILE A 74 -17.81 -2.35 7.60
CA ILE A 74 -17.31 -3.43 8.45
C ILE A 74 -16.31 -2.78 9.42
N PRO A 75 -16.70 -2.48 10.68
CA PRO A 75 -15.73 -2.04 11.66
C PRO A 75 -14.65 -3.12 11.71
N LEU A 76 -13.40 -2.72 11.54
CA LEU A 76 -12.27 -3.58 11.82
C LEU A 76 -12.35 -3.85 13.32
N LEU A 77 -13.04 -4.93 13.71
CA LEU A 77 -13.05 -5.46 15.06
C LEU A 77 -11.67 -6.07 15.29
N VAL A 78 -10.70 -5.18 15.46
CA VAL A 78 -9.37 -5.52 15.93
C VAL A 78 -9.56 -5.95 17.38
N GLN A 79 -9.76 -7.25 17.58
CA GLN A 79 -9.69 -7.89 18.89
C GLN A 79 -8.22 -7.96 19.30
N GLU A 80 -7.61 -6.81 19.52
CA GLU A 80 -6.32 -6.74 20.20
C GLU A 80 -6.58 -6.48 21.68
N GLU A 81 -5.82 -7.17 22.52
CA GLU A 81 -5.78 -6.87 23.94
C GLU A 81 -5.20 -5.46 24.05
N ASP A 82 -6.00 -4.51 24.54
CA ASP A 82 -5.67 -3.10 24.51
C ASP A 82 -4.50 -2.80 25.47
N TYR A 83 -3.28 -2.92 24.94
CA TYR A 83 -2.05 -2.78 25.71
C TYR A 83 -1.65 -1.32 25.96
N TYR A 84 -2.33 -0.37 25.30
CA TYR A 84 -1.98 1.05 25.31
C TYR A 84 -3.04 1.93 25.95
N THR A 85 -4.28 1.45 26.11
CA THR A 85 -5.29 2.18 26.88
C THR A 85 -5.08 1.95 28.36
N PRO A 86 -4.69 2.99 29.12
CA PRO A 86 -4.49 2.87 30.55
C PRO A 86 -5.82 2.69 31.28
N GLU A 87 -5.79 1.99 32.42
CA GLU A 87 -6.99 1.52 33.13
C GLU A 87 -7.96 2.65 33.53
N TRP A 88 -7.44 3.87 33.78
CA TRP A 88 -8.24 5.05 34.10
C TRP A 88 -9.15 5.53 32.96
N ALA A 89 -8.90 5.11 31.72
CA ALA A 89 -9.73 5.49 30.57
C ALA A 89 -11.00 4.62 30.45
N PHE A 90 -11.06 3.49 31.17
CA PHE A 90 -12.26 2.66 31.30
C PHE A 90 -13.15 3.09 32.46
N ASP A 91 -12.64 3.93 33.36
CA ASP A 91 -13.41 4.63 34.36
C ASP A 91 -14.14 5.78 33.66
N GLU A 92 -15.24 5.46 32.97
CA GLU A 92 -16.29 6.44 32.72
C GLU A 92 -16.76 6.92 34.11
N GLU A 93 -16.16 8.00 34.60
CA GLU A 93 -16.77 8.86 35.60
C GLU A 93 -18.12 9.28 35.02
N GLU A 94 -19.14 8.52 35.43
CA GLU A 94 -20.54 8.86 35.45
C GLU A 94 -20.63 10.32 35.88
N TRP A 95 -20.69 11.23 34.91
CA TRP A 95 -21.02 12.63 35.15
C TRP A 95 -22.44 12.62 35.71
N ALA A 96 -22.52 12.44 37.03
CA ALA A 96 -23.72 12.52 37.79
C ALA A 96 -24.41 13.84 37.44
N ASP A 97 -25.69 13.73 37.10
CA ASP A 97 -26.65 14.79 36.85
C ASP A 97 -26.25 16.14 37.46
N GLY A 98 -26.09 17.14 36.59
CA GLY A 98 -25.76 18.52 36.95
C GLY A 98 -26.66 19.51 36.24
N ASP A 99 -27.91 19.57 36.71
CA ASP A 99 -28.97 20.57 36.50
C ASP A 99 -29.79 20.57 35.18
N SER A 100 -31.11 20.57 35.44
CA SER A 100 -32.26 20.80 34.56
C SER A 100 -32.27 22.15 33.86
#